data_AF-A0A958Z909-F1
#
_entry.id   AF-A0A958Z909-F1
#
_cell.length_a   1.000
_cell.length_b   1.000
_cell.length_c   1.000
_cell.angle_alpha   90.00
_cell.angle_beta   90.00
_cell.angle_gamma   90.00
#
_symmetry.space_group_name_H-M   'P 1'
#
loop_
_entity.id
_entity.type
_entity.pdbx_description
1 polymer ?
#
loop_
_entity_poly.entity_id
_entity_poly.type
_entity_poly.pdbx_seq_one_letter_code
_entity_poly.pdbx_strand_id
1 'polypeptide(L)' 'QLWITSTGYMLPKKLIIIYKNEEDKRYEATFNTWKLNPNIPSSIFEFTPPPHSRLISIMAKS' A
#
# COMPACT_ATOMS: atom_id res chain seq x y z
N GLN A 1 -3.21 11.80 5.08
CA GLN A 1 -4.65 11.87 5.41
C GLN A 1 -5.30 10.54 5.04
N LEU A 2 -6.19 10.02 5.88
CA LEU A 2 -6.98 8.81 5.61
C LEU A 2 -8.46 9.17 5.69
N TRP A 3 -9.21 8.89 4.63
CA TRP A 3 -10.64 9.18 4.57
C TRP A 3 -11.41 7.86 4.64
N ILE A 4 -12.44 7.82 5.48
CA ILE A 4 -13.24 6.63 5.78
C ILE A 4 -14.70 6.91 5.40
N THR A 5 -15.41 5.93 4.85
CA THR A 5 -16.83 6.09 4.53
C THR A 5 -17.65 6.30 5.81
N SER A 6 -18.59 7.26 5.80
CA SER A 6 -19.42 7.59 6.97
C SER A 6 -20.59 6.62 7.19
N THR A 7 -20.89 5.76 6.22
CA THR A 7 -21.99 4.79 6.27
C THR A 7 -21.50 3.39 5.91
N GLY A 8 -22.23 2.37 6.37
CA GLY A 8 -21.89 0.96 6.15
C GLY A 8 -20.68 0.49 6.97
N TYR A 9 -19.82 -0.32 6.35
CA TYR A 9 -18.66 -0.97 7.00
C TYR A 9 -17.49 -0.03 7.37
N MET A 10 -17.68 1.30 7.28
CA MET A 10 -16.64 2.30 7.60
C MET A 10 -15.28 1.97 6.97
N LEU A 11 -15.29 1.73 5.65
CA LEU A 11 -14.09 1.27 4.94
C LEU A 11 -13.27 2.47 4.45
N PRO A 12 -11.94 2.32 4.31
CA PRO A 12 -11.12 3.36 3.70
C PRO A 12 -11.61 3.67 2.28
N LYS A 13 -11.66 4.97 1.97
CA LYS A 13 -12.07 5.48 0.65
C LYS A 13 -10.93 6.18 -0.08
N LYS A 14 -10.10 6.93 0.66
CA LYS A 14 -8.98 7.70 0.08
C LYS A 14 -7.79 7.74 1.04
N LEU A 15 -6.59 7.67 0.48
CA LEU A 15 -5.33 7.92 1.16
C LEU A 15 -4.58 9.05 0.45
N ILE A 16 -4.09 10.02 1.22
CA ILE A 16 -3.22 11.10 0.73
C ILE A 16 -1.91 11.08 1.53
N ILE A 17 -0.78 10.92 0.84
CA ILE A 17 0.57 11.02 1.42
C ILE A 17 1.15 12.37 0.99
N ILE A 18 1.57 13.18 1.96
CA ILE A 18 2.14 14.52 1.73
C ILE A 18 3.60 14.47 2.15
N TYR A 19 4.49 14.87 1.25
CA TYR A 19 5.93 14.91 1.52
C TYR A 19 6.29 16.19 2.25
N LYS A 20 7.05 16.09 3.34
CA LYS A 20 7.38 17.24 4.20
C LYS A 20 8.40 18.20 3.58
N ASN A 21 9.32 17.67 2.77
CA ASN A 21 10.51 18.41 2.30
C ASN A 21 10.45 18.76 0.81
N GLU A 22 9.32 18.48 0.15
CA GLU A 22 9.10 18.79 -1.26
C GLU A 22 7.76 19.49 -1.33
N GLU A 23 7.79 20.82 -1.53
CA GLU A 23 6.58 21.61 -1.66
C GLU A 23 5.69 21.03 -2.76
N ASP A 24 4.39 20.99 -2.49
CA ASP A 24 3.33 20.46 -3.36
C ASP A 24 3.38 18.97 -3.74
N LYS A 25 4.38 18.21 -3.30
CA LYS A 25 4.42 16.77 -3.56
C LYS A 25 3.44 16.00 -2.69
N ARG A 26 2.40 15.50 -3.35
CA ARG A 26 1.39 14.62 -2.75
C ARG A 26 1.10 13.43 -3.66
N TYR A 27 0.83 12.28 -3.03
CA TYR A 27 0.34 11.09 -3.71
C TYR A 27 -1.05 10.76 -3.19
N GLU A 28 -1.95 10.41 -4.10
CA GLU A 28 -3.33 10.09 -3.79
C GLU A 28 -3.68 8.69 -4.27
N ALA A 29 -4.39 7.93 -3.43
CA ALA A 29 -4.94 6.63 -3.77
C ALA A 29 -6.43 6.59 -3.42
N THR A 30 -7.23 6.00 -4.32
CA THR A 30 -8.68 5.78 -4.10
C THR A 30 -8.94 4.29 -3.98
N PHE A 31 -9.56 3.90 -2.87
CA PHE A 31 -9.99 2.52 -2.66
C PHE A 31 -11.38 2.29 -3.26
N ASN A 32 -11.52 1.19 -3.98
CA ASN A 32 -12.78 0.73 -4.56
C ASN A 32 -12.89 -0.79 -4.42
N THR A 33 -14.11 -1.31 -4.61
CA THR A 33 -14.37 -2.76 -4.75
C THR A 33 -13.78 -3.62 -3.63
N TRP A 34 -14.07 -3.26 -2.38
CA TRP A 34 -13.61 -4.01 -1.21
C TRP A 34 -14.08 -5.47 -1.25
N LYS A 35 -13.13 -6.40 -1.13
CA LYS A 35 -13.41 -7.82 -0.86
C LYS A 35 -13.15 -8.08 0.63
N LEU A 36 -14.21 -8.33 1.39
CA LEU A 36 -14.12 -8.59 2.84
C LEU A 36 -13.91 -10.08 3.10
N ASN A 37 -13.04 -10.39 4.06
CA ASN A 37 -12.68 -11.76 4.46
C ASN A 37 -12.34 -12.70 3.28
N PRO A 38 -11.53 -12.27 2.29
CA PRO A 38 -11.11 -13.16 1.22
C PRO A 38 -10.22 -14.28 1.80
N ASN A 39 -10.33 -15.48 1.23
CA ASN A 39 -9.31 -16.50 1.41
C ASN A 39 -8.12 -16.15 0.52
N ILE A 40 -6.99 -15.78 1.14
CA ILE A 40 -5.78 -15.35 0.44
C ILE A 40 -4.67 -16.38 0.70
N PRO A 41 -4.08 -16.99 -0.34
CA PRO A 41 -2.96 -17.91 -0.18
C PRO A 41 -1.70 -17.17 0.29
N SER A 42 -0.86 -17.82 1.09
CA SER A 42 0.39 -17.22 1.61
C SER A 42 1.36 -16.79 0.51
N SER A 43 1.37 -17.51 -0.62
CA SER A 43 2.27 -17.26 -1.75
C SER A 43 2.12 -15.87 -2.39
N ILE A 44 0.99 -15.17 -2.23
CA ILE A 44 0.85 -13.80 -2.74
C ILE A 44 1.74 -12.79 -1.98
N PHE A 45 2.14 -13.14 -0.76
CA PHE A 45 3.01 -12.32 0.09
C PHE A 45 4.50 -12.69 -0.10
N GLU A 46 4.79 -13.66 -0.96
CA GLU A 46 6.15 -14.06 -1.32
C GLU A 46 6.59 -13.31 -2.58
N PHE A 47 7.81 -12.79 -2.56
CA PHE A 47 8.41 -12.15 -3.74
C PHE A 47 9.37 -13.13 -4.42
N THR A 48 9.01 -13.57 -5.62
CA THR A 48 9.93 -14.32 -6.49
C THR A 48 10.53 -13.36 -7.51
N PRO A 49 11.83 -13.01 -7.42
CA PRO A 49 12.44 -12.10 -8.36
C PRO A 49 12.44 -12.71 -9.77
N PRO A 50 12.20 -11.92 -10.84
CA PRO A 50 12.32 -12.42 -12.21
C PRO A 50 13.78 -12.81 -12.52
N PRO A 51 14.02 -13.66 -13.55
CA PRO A 51 15.38 -14.00 -13.99
C PRO A 51 16.24 -12.76 -14.24
N HIS A 52 17.54 -12.85 -13.96
CA HIS A 52 18.51 -11.76 -14.06
C HIS A 52 18.29 -10.56 -13.12
N SER A 53 17.38 -10.67 -12.15
CA SER A 53 17.27 -9.69 -11.07
C SER A 53 18.53 -9.67 -10.20
N ARG A 54 18.88 -8.48 -9.71
CA ARG A 54 19.94 -8.29 -8.74
C ARG A 54 19.35 -7.92 -7.37
N LEU A 55 19.65 -8.72 -6.34
CA LEU A 55 19.29 -8.38 -4.97
C LEU A 55 20.09 -7.14 -4.52
N ILE A 56 19.39 -6.09 -4.10
CA ILE A 56 19.98 -4.96 -3.38
C ILE A 56 19.58 -5.13 -1.92
N SER A 57 20.50 -5.60 -1.08
CA SER A 57 20.25 -5.76 0.35
C SER A 57 20.26 -4.39 1.03
N ILE A 58 19.12 -3.99 1.59
CA ILE A 58 18.93 -2.76 2.36
C ILE A 58 18.70 -3.09 3.84
N MET A 59 19.54 -3.94 4.44
CA MET A 59 19.51 -4.07 5.89
C MET A 59 20.18 -2.84 6.52
N ALA A 60 19.48 -2.21 7.48
CA ALA A 60 20.10 -1.24 8.38
C ALA A 60 21.24 -1.93 9.13
N LYS A 61 22.39 -1.27 9.23
CA LYS A 61 23.50 -1.72 10.06
C LYS A 61 22.99 -1.75 11.52
N SER A 62 22.98 -2.94 12.12
CA SER A 62 22.73 -3.14 13.56
C SER A 62 23.78 -2.42 14.40
#